data_AF-A0A0A0DWI6-F1
#
_entry.id   AF-A0A0A0DWI6-F1
#
_cell.length_a   1.000
_cell.length_b   1.000
_cell.length_c   1.000
_cell.angle_alpha   90.00
_cell.angle_beta   90.00
_cell.angle_gamma   90.00
#
_symmetry.space_group_name_H-M   'P 1'
#
loop_
_entity.id
_entity.type
_entity.pdbx_description
1 polymer ?
#
loop_
_entity_poly.entity_id
_entity_poly.type
_entity_poly.pdbx_seq_one_letter_code
_entity_poly.pdbx_strand_id
1 'polypeptide(L)'
;MSDLSRWILALISTPVLAGCCTAMTDQSEGYAQGWRPARVEAVVDAQATVRFAYRDCRQADPASDASGPYVLASYSFGGNPNLRHTMVVRMPAGQAPEPGQHIQINIVRCEMARPAAPATY
;
A
#
# COMPACT_ATOMS: atom_id res chain seq x y z
N MET A 1 46.07 14.41 44.86
CA MET A 1 45.66 15.65 44.15
C MET A 1 46.07 15.44 42.70
N SER A 2 45.32 14.64 41.92
CA SER A 2 44.02 14.93 41.29
C SER A 2 44.15 15.68 39.96
N ASP A 3 44.91 15.15 39.00
CA ASP A 3 44.93 15.64 37.61
C ASP A 3 44.60 14.53 36.58
N LEU A 4 43.88 13.49 37.02
CA LEU A 4 43.32 12.45 36.15
C LEU A 4 41.89 12.76 35.68
N SER A 5 41.32 13.91 36.07
CA SER A 5 39.87 14.17 35.94
C SER A 5 39.47 15.21 34.88
N ARG A 6 40.39 15.68 34.03
CA ARG A 6 40.10 16.76 33.06
C ARG A 6 39.93 16.34 31.60
N TRP A 7 39.95 15.04 31.31
CA TRP A 7 39.68 14.50 29.96
C TRP A 7 38.28 13.86 29.83
N ILE A 8 37.32 14.28 30.67
CA ILE A 8 35.94 13.77 30.65
C ILE A 8 35.08 14.37 29.52
N LEU A 9 35.45 15.43 28.81
CA LEU A 9 34.50 16.11 27.92
C LEU A 9 35.14 16.62 26.63
N ALA A 10 35.60 15.72 25.76
CA ALA A 10 35.90 16.08 24.38
C ALA A 10 35.34 15.03 23.41
N LEU A 11 34.12 15.32 22.96
CA LEU A 11 33.67 15.06 21.59
C LEU A 11 33.47 13.57 21.20
N ILE A 12 32.59 12.92 21.94
CA ILE A 12 31.69 11.92 21.35
C ILE A 12 30.76 12.67 20.37
N SER A 13 31.25 12.90 19.15
CA SER A 13 30.43 13.40 18.04
C SER A 13 29.87 12.18 17.30
N THR A 14 28.79 11.66 17.85
CA THR A 14 27.94 10.65 17.21
C THR A 14 27.45 11.18 15.86
N PRO A 15 27.71 10.50 14.73
CA PRO A 15 27.08 10.84 13.47
C PRO A 15 25.62 10.40 13.57
N VAL A 16 24.73 11.33 13.90
CA VAL A 16 23.29 11.12 13.93
C VAL A 16 22.72 11.51 12.57
N LEU A 17 22.09 10.52 11.92
CA LEU A 17 21.01 10.67 10.93
C LEU A 17 21.37 11.36 9.60
N ALA A 18 21.97 10.61 8.68
CA ALA A 18 21.56 10.68 7.28
C ALA A 18 20.68 9.46 7.01
N GLY A 19 19.36 9.69 7.06
CA GLY A 19 18.34 8.66 6.91
C GLY A 19 18.55 7.86 5.62
N CYS A 20 18.51 6.54 5.77
CA CYS A 20 18.30 5.61 4.66
C CYS A 20 16.93 5.89 4.05
N CYS A 21 16.84 6.86 3.14
CA CYS A 21 15.83 6.88 2.09
C CYS A 21 16.30 5.96 0.96
N THR A 22 16.61 4.70 1.29
CA THR A 22 16.54 3.67 0.27
C THR A 22 15.06 3.48 0.02
N ALA A 23 14.58 4.00 -1.11
CA ALA A 23 13.33 3.58 -1.71
C ALA A 23 13.47 2.07 -1.94
N MET A 24 13.15 1.28 -0.93
CA MET A 24 13.10 -0.16 -1.02
C MET A 24 12.07 -0.42 -2.10
N THR A 25 12.55 -0.90 -3.24
CA THR A 25 11.70 -1.51 -4.23
C THR A 25 11.12 -2.72 -3.52
N ASP A 26 9.95 -2.52 -2.93
CA ASP A 26 9.19 -3.54 -2.23
C ASP A 26 8.82 -4.62 -3.25
N GLN A 27 9.78 -5.52 -3.49
CA GLN A 27 9.59 -6.83 -4.10
C GLN A 27 8.93 -7.71 -3.05
N SER A 28 7.84 -7.23 -2.46
CA SER A 28 7.07 -7.99 -1.49
C SER A 28 6.61 -9.30 -2.12
N GLU A 29 6.51 -10.34 -1.29
CA GLU A 29 5.94 -11.61 -1.68
C GLU A 29 4.62 -11.38 -2.45
N GLY A 30 4.59 -11.77 -3.72
CA GLY A 30 3.42 -11.59 -4.58
C GLY A 30 3.52 -10.49 -5.63
N TYR A 31 4.57 -9.65 -5.66
CA TYR A 31 4.73 -8.65 -6.73
C TYR A 31 4.72 -9.29 -8.13
N ALA A 32 5.45 -10.40 -8.31
CA ALA A 32 5.46 -11.19 -9.55
C ALA A 32 4.08 -11.81 -9.87
N GLN A 33 3.24 -12.02 -8.87
CA GLN A 33 1.88 -12.57 -9.01
C GLN A 33 0.82 -11.46 -9.25
N GLY A 34 1.24 -10.20 -9.32
CA GLY A 34 0.38 -9.05 -9.58
C GLY A 34 -0.10 -8.29 -8.34
N TRP A 35 0.38 -8.62 -7.15
CA TRP A 35 0.04 -7.87 -5.93
C TRP A 35 0.73 -6.51 -5.89
N ARG A 36 -0.03 -5.45 -5.62
CA ARG A 36 0.49 -4.08 -5.51
C ARG A 36 -0.03 -3.42 -4.24
N PRO A 37 0.83 -2.67 -3.51
CA PRO A 37 0.36 -1.78 -2.47
C PRO A 37 -0.52 -0.72 -3.10
N ALA A 38 -1.67 -0.49 -2.49
CA ALA A 38 -2.65 0.47 -2.93
C ALA A 38 -3.23 1.23 -1.74
N ARG A 39 -3.85 2.38 -2.05
CA ARG A 39 -4.57 3.22 -1.11
C ARG A 39 -6.01 3.31 -1.55
N VAL A 40 -6.94 3.10 -0.62
CA VAL A 40 -8.37 3.30 -0.87
C VAL A 40 -8.61 4.80 -1.10
N GLU A 41 -9.15 5.17 -2.24
CA GLU A 41 -9.53 6.56 -2.54
C GLU A 41 -11.01 6.80 -2.22
N ALA A 42 -11.86 5.80 -2.45
CA ALA A 42 -13.28 5.85 -2.15
C ALA A 42 -13.87 4.45 -1.95
N VAL A 43 -14.93 4.36 -1.15
CA VAL A 43 -15.84 3.21 -1.14
C VAL A 43 -16.85 3.42 -2.27
N VAL A 44 -17.10 2.40 -3.09
CA VAL A 44 -17.98 2.49 -4.25
C VAL A 44 -19.05 1.40 -4.17
N ASP A 45 -20.29 1.79 -4.50
CA ASP A 45 -21.38 0.82 -4.59
C ASP A 45 -21.17 -0.11 -5.78
N ALA A 46 -21.70 -1.34 -5.67
CA ALA A 46 -21.61 -2.34 -6.73
C ALA A 46 -22.18 -1.86 -8.08
N GLN A 47 -23.13 -0.94 -8.07
CA GLN A 47 -23.80 -0.41 -9.27
C GLN A 47 -23.36 1.00 -9.67
N ALA A 48 -22.52 1.68 -8.87
CA ALA A 48 -22.13 3.06 -9.14
C ALA A 48 -21.17 3.15 -10.33
N THR A 49 -21.43 4.06 -11.28
CA THR A 49 -20.50 4.29 -12.40
C THR A 49 -19.23 4.98 -11.91
N VAL A 50 -18.06 4.37 -12.18
CA VAL A 50 -16.75 4.95 -11.88
C VAL A 50 -16.14 5.47 -13.19
N ARG A 51 -16.02 6.80 -13.33
CA ARG A 51 -15.56 7.43 -14.60
C ARG A 51 -14.09 7.19 -14.92
N PHE A 52 -13.24 7.03 -13.90
CA PHE A 52 -11.78 6.96 -14.05
C PHE A 52 -11.21 5.80 -13.26
N ALA A 53 -11.42 4.58 -13.77
CA ALA A 53 -10.72 3.38 -13.32
C ALA A 53 -9.95 2.79 -14.49
N TYR A 54 -8.66 2.48 -14.30
CA TYR A 54 -7.87 1.73 -15.27
C TYR A 54 -8.48 0.35 -15.51
N ARG A 55 -9.03 -0.27 -14.47
CA ARG A 55 -9.78 -1.52 -14.55
C ARG A 55 -10.89 -1.55 -13.50
N ASP A 56 -12.02 -2.16 -13.86
CA ASP A 56 -13.14 -2.38 -12.95
C ASP A 56 -13.39 -3.87 -12.79
N CYS A 57 -13.10 -4.41 -11.60
CA CYS A 57 -13.22 -5.84 -11.34
C CYS A 57 -14.63 -6.31 -11.00
N ARG A 58 -15.63 -5.41 -10.94
CA ARG A 58 -17.03 -5.80 -10.72
C ARG A 58 -17.57 -6.68 -11.86
N GLN A 59 -17.05 -6.49 -13.07
CA GLN A 59 -17.47 -7.23 -14.27
C GLN A 59 -16.70 -8.54 -14.47
N ALA A 60 -15.62 -8.77 -13.72
CA ALA A 60 -14.76 -9.94 -13.90
C ALA A 60 -15.38 -11.23 -13.36
N ASP A 61 -16.34 -11.13 -12.43
CA ASP A 61 -17.04 -12.29 -11.88
C ASP A 61 -18.52 -11.97 -11.59
N PRO A 62 -19.41 -12.06 -12.61
CA PRO A 62 -20.84 -11.76 -12.46
C PRO A 62 -21.61 -12.83 -11.65
N ALA A 63 -20.99 -13.97 -11.32
CA ALA A 63 -21.61 -15.07 -10.58
C ALA A 63 -21.26 -15.06 -9.07
N SER A 64 -20.31 -14.23 -8.66
CA SER A 64 -20.01 -14.00 -7.25
C SER A 64 -21.15 -13.15 -6.68
N ASP A 65 -22.07 -13.76 -5.93
CA ASP A 65 -22.90 -13.09 -4.92
C ASP A 65 -21.96 -12.33 -3.97
N ALA A 66 -21.63 -11.09 -4.34
CA ALA A 66 -20.50 -10.37 -3.80
C ALA A 66 -20.87 -9.77 -2.44
N SER A 67 -20.74 -10.58 -1.39
CA SER A 67 -21.02 -10.21 0.00
C SER A 67 -20.03 -9.19 0.62
N GLY A 68 -19.31 -8.40 -0.18
CA GLY A 68 -18.32 -7.43 0.32
C GLY A 68 -18.33 -6.11 -0.45
N PRO A 69 -18.01 -4.97 0.19
CA PRO A 69 -18.02 -3.67 -0.46
C PRO A 69 -16.95 -3.59 -1.55
N TYR A 70 -17.17 -2.71 -2.53
CA TYR A 70 -16.15 -2.38 -3.52
C TYR A 70 -15.47 -1.07 -3.13
N VAL A 71 -14.21 -0.93 -3.53
CA VAL A 71 -13.43 0.30 -3.33
C VAL A 71 -12.74 0.69 -4.61
N LEU A 72 -12.59 2.00 -4.83
CA LEU A 72 -11.66 2.55 -5.80
C LEU A 72 -10.29 2.64 -5.14
N ALA A 73 -9.35 1.82 -5.58
CA ALA A 73 -8.00 1.75 -5.03
C ALA A 73 -6.98 2.33 -6.01
N SER A 74 -6.09 3.18 -5.51
CA SER A 74 -5.01 3.81 -6.27
C SER A 74 -3.68 3.11 -5.98
N TYR A 75 -2.91 2.76 -7.01
CA TYR A 75 -1.62 2.06 -6.90
C TYR A 75 -0.58 2.69 -7.83
N SER A 76 0.70 2.56 -7.48
CA SER A 76 1.81 3.00 -8.32
C SER A 76 2.07 2.02 -9.45
N PHE A 77 2.42 2.52 -10.64
CA PHE A 77 2.70 1.67 -11.80
C PHE A 77 3.95 2.12 -12.56
N GLY A 78 4.46 1.23 -13.43
CA GLY A 78 5.63 1.52 -14.28
C GLY A 78 6.93 1.78 -13.53
N GLY A 79 7.03 1.36 -12.25
CA GLY A 79 8.20 1.61 -11.41
C GLY A 79 8.37 3.06 -10.95
N ASN A 80 7.46 3.97 -11.32
CA ASN A 80 7.50 5.36 -10.90
C ASN A 80 6.44 5.60 -9.79
N PRO A 81 6.85 6.03 -8.58
CA PRO A 81 5.91 6.27 -7.48
C PRO A 81 4.91 7.40 -7.75
N ASN A 82 5.25 8.33 -8.64
CA ASN A 82 4.38 9.46 -9.02
C ASN A 82 3.33 9.09 -10.06
N LEU A 83 3.49 7.95 -10.74
CA LEU A 83 2.52 7.45 -11.70
C LEU A 83 1.49 6.57 -10.99
N ARG A 84 0.22 6.96 -11.07
CA ARG A 84 -0.88 6.32 -10.34
C ARG A 84 -1.94 5.80 -11.30
N HIS A 85 -2.36 4.56 -11.11
CA HIS A 85 -3.55 3.99 -11.72
C HIS A 85 -4.58 3.70 -10.64
N THR A 86 -5.85 3.67 -11.02
CA THR A 86 -6.96 3.35 -10.13
C THR A 86 -7.64 2.07 -10.59
N MET A 87 -8.10 1.25 -9.64
CA MET A 87 -8.82 0.02 -9.93
C MET A 87 -10.00 -0.13 -8.99
N VAL A 88 -11.15 -0.54 -9.50
CA VAL A 88 -12.27 -0.95 -8.62
C VAL A 88 -12.03 -2.40 -8.21
N VAL A 89 -11.92 -2.63 -6.91
CA VAL A 89 -11.61 -3.95 -6.33
C VAL A 89 -12.61 -4.32 -5.25
N ARG A 90 -12.81 -5.62 -5.06
CA ARG A 90 -13.67 -6.15 -4.01
C ARG A 90 -12.91 -6.23 -2.69
N MET A 91 -13.54 -5.80 -1.61
CA MET A 91 -13.06 -6.04 -0.24
C MET A 91 -13.66 -7.33 0.32
N PRO A 92 -12.97 -8.02 1.24
CA PRO A 92 -13.54 -9.15 1.98
C PRO A 92 -14.81 -8.75 2.74
N ALA A 93 -15.76 -9.68 2.84
CA ALA A 93 -16.99 -9.48 3.62
C ALA A 93 -16.68 -9.13 5.09
N GLY A 94 -17.50 -8.26 5.69
CA GLY A 94 -17.33 -7.83 7.07
C GLY A 94 -16.19 -6.84 7.31
N GLN A 95 -15.43 -6.45 6.28
CA GLN A 95 -14.52 -5.31 6.37
C GLN A 95 -15.25 -4.02 6.04
N ALA A 96 -15.01 -2.99 6.87
CA ALA A 96 -15.45 -1.62 6.63
C ALA A 96 -14.25 -0.81 6.08
N PRO A 97 -14.04 -0.75 4.75
CA PRO A 97 -12.94 0.01 4.19
C PRO A 97 -13.15 1.51 4.38
N GLU A 98 -12.04 2.25 4.54
CA GLU A 98 -12.07 3.71 4.67
C GLU A 98 -11.14 4.38 3.64
N PRO A 99 -11.51 5.56 3.11
CA PRO A 99 -10.58 6.37 2.32
C PRO A 99 -9.28 6.63 3.07
N GLY A 100 -8.16 6.40 2.39
CA GLY A 100 -6.81 6.51 2.95
C GLY A 100 -6.24 5.20 3.50
N GLN A 101 -7.04 4.15 3.66
CA GLN A 101 -6.56 2.84 4.11
C GLN A 101 -5.59 2.24 3.09
N HIS A 102 -4.49 1.66 3.58
CA HIS A 102 -3.56 0.89 2.77
C HIS A 102 -4.01 -0.58 2.69
N ILE A 103 -3.99 -1.11 1.47
CA ILE A 103 -4.39 -2.47 1.14
C ILE A 103 -3.45 -3.04 0.06
N GLN A 104 -3.54 -4.34 -0.17
CA GLN A 104 -2.90 -5.02 -1.30
C GLN A 104 -3.97 -5.41 -2.32
N ILE A 105 -3.75 -5.08 -3.59
CA ILE A 105 -4.66 -5.41 -4.70
C ILE A 105 -3.95 -6.26 -5.74
N ASN A 106 -4.66 -7.20 -6.38
CA ASN A 106 -4.12 -7.96 -7.50
C ASN A 106 -4.52 -7.31 -8.83
N ILE A 107 -3.56 -6.69 -9.52
CA ILE A 107 -3.82 -5.95 -10.76
C ILE A 107 -4.00 -6.86 -11.99
N VAL A 108 -3.77 -8.17 -11.84
CA VAL A 108 -3.84 -9.16 -12.93
C VAL A 108 -5.15 -9.94 -12.88
N ARG A 109 -5.52 -10.46 -11.70
CA ARG A 109 -6.56 -11.49 -11.51
C ARG A 109 -7.85 -11.04 -10.84
N CYS A 110 -8.02 -9.73 -10.56
CA CYS A 110 -9.23 -9.20 -9.92
C CYS A 110 -9.60 -9.90 -8.58
N GLU A 111 -8.58 -10.42 -7.89
CA GLU A 111 -8.76 -11.07 -6.59
C GLU A 111 -9.22 -10.05 -5.54
N MET A 112 -9.90 -10.55 -4.50
CA MET A 112 -10.26 -9.73 -3.34
C MET A 112 -9.02 -9.07 -2.73
N ALA A 113 -9.18 -7.81 -2.34
CA ALA A 113 -8.14 -7.07 -1.67
C ALA A 113 -7.74 -7.76 -0.36
N ARG A 114 -6.45 -7.65 -0.04
CA ARG A 114 -5.86 -8.14 1.21
C ARG A 114 -5.49 -6.95 2.09
N PRO A 115 -5.41 -7.13 3.42
CA PRO A 115 -4.77 -6.15 4.28
C PRO A 115 -3.38 -5.76 3.75
N ALA A 116 -2.93 -4.54 4.05
CA ALA A 116 -1.55 -4.17 3.77
C ALA A 116 -0.60 -5.21 4.38
N ALA A 117 0.46 -5.57 3.65
CA ALA A 117 1.53 -6.38 4.23
C ALA A 117 2.10 -5.64 5.45
N PRO A 118 2.42 -6.35 6.55
CA PRO A 118 3.11 -5.72 7.67
C PRO A 118 4.40 -5.09 7.14
N ALA A 119 4.66 -3.86 7.54
CA ALA A 119 5.94 -3.22 7.25
C ALA A 119 7.02 -3.98 8.03
N THR A 120 7.70 -4.93 7.39
CA THR A 120 8.94 -5.50 7.91
C THR A 120 10.00 -4.41 7.81
N TYR A 121 10.37 -3.84 8.96
CA TYR A 121 11.47 -2.90 9.13
C TYR A 121 12.78 -3.67 9.35
#